data_AF-A0A4U7C6R3-F1
#
_entry.id   AF-A0A4U7C6R3-F1
#
_cell.length_a   1.000
_cell.length_b   1.000
_cell.length_c   1.000
_cell.angle_alpha   90.00
_cell.angle_beta   90.00
_cell.angle_gamma   90.00
#
_symmetry.space_group_name_H-M   'P 1'
#
loop_
_entity.id
_entity.type
_entity.pdbx_description
1 polymer ?
#
loop_
_entity_poly.entity_id
_entity_poly.type
_entity_poly.pdbx_seq_one_letter_code
_entity_poly.pdbx_strand_id
1 'polypeptide(L)'
;MHFDPRVQRALKEAGLDADAVADASDRVAELVARDADRLREFFDGDDPYYSDMEMAHSAASRQGHASADVDLFTHGSDLRGYLSLDGWGVPVEGGR
;
A
#
# COMPACT_ATOMS: atom_id res chain seq x y z
N MET A 1 -0.75 9.97 15.79
CA MET A 1 -0.64 11.19 14.95
C MET A 1 0.65 11.11 14.14
N HIS A 2 0.54 10.93 12.81
CA HIS A 2 1.68 10.66 11.92
C HIS A 2 2.15 11.88 11.12
N PHE A 3 1.40 12.99 11.15
CA PHE A 3 1.89 14.24 10.60
C PHE A 3 3.07 14.74 11.43
N ASP A 4 4.18 15.04 10.76
CA ASP A 4 5.33 15.63 11.44
C ASP A 4 5.01 17.07 11.88
N PRO A 5 5.77 17.62 12.85
CA PRO A 5 5.49 18.94 13.40
C PRO A 5 5.44 20.08 12.36
N ARG A 6 6.19 19.97 11.25
CA ARG A 6 6.17 20.99 10.19
C ARG A 6 4.84 20.97 9.44
N VAL A 7 4.32 19.79 9.13
CA VAL A 7 2.99 19.63 8.50
C VAL A 7 1.89 20.12 9.45
N GLN A 8 1.92 19.71 10.72
CA GLN A 8 0.91 20.17 11.69
C GLN A 8 0.91 21.69 11.84
N ARG A 9 2.09 22.32 11.86
CA ARG A 9 2.20 23.78 11.90
C ARG A 9 1.62 24.43 10.64
N ALA A 10 1.96 23.92 9.46
CA ALA A 10 1.44 24.46 8.19
C ALA A 10 -0.09 24.35 8.11
N LEU A 11 -0.68 23.24 8.58
CA LEU A 11 -2.14 23.08 8.63
C LEU A 11 -2.80 24.08 9.58
N LYS A 12 -2.19 24.32 10.75
CA LYS A 12 -2.66 25.34 11.70
C LYS A 12 -2.55 26.77 11.13
N GLU A 13 -1.44 27.08 10.47
CA GLU A 13 -1.24 28.35 9.77
C GLU A 13 -2.23 28.55 8.62
N ALA A 14 -2.71 27.45 8.01
CA ALA A 14 -3.79 27.44 7.02
C ALA A 14 -5.20 27.56 7.63
N GLY A 15 -5.32 27.66 8.95
CA GLY A 15 -6.57 27.91 9.65
C GLY A 15 -7.28 26.67 10.20
N LEU A 16 -6.67 25.49 10.16
CA LEU A 16 -7.23 24.31 10.84
C LEU A 16 -6.96 24.41 12.34
N ASP A 17 -7.98 24.11 13.14
CA ASP A 17 -7.80 23.91 14.58
C ASP A 17 -7.15 22.55 14.89
N ALA A 18 -6.83 22.31 16.16
CA ALA A 18 -6.16 21.10 16.58
C ALA A 18 -7.00 19.83 16.38
N ASP A 19 -8.32 19.93 16.51
CA ASP A 19 -9.24 18.81 16.37
C ASP A 19 -9.34 18.41 14.90
N ALA A 20 -9.49 19.39 14.00
CA ALA A 20 -9.48 19.17 12.55
C ALA A 20 -8.16 18.52 12.06
N VAL A 21 -7.01 18.89 12.65
CA VAL A 21 -5.72 18.26 12.33
C VAL A 21 -5.65 16.82 12.84
N ALA A 22 -6.21 16.54 14.02
CA ALA A 22 -6.30 15.19 14.56
C ALA A 22 -7.20 14.31 13.69
N ASP A 23 -8.41 14.78 13.37
CA ASP A 23 -9.38 14.09 12.51
C ASP A 23 -8.77 13.78 11.14
N ALA A 24 -8.04 14.73 10.55
CA ALA A 24 -7.35 14.51 9.28
C ALA A 24 -6.26 13.43 9.40
N SER A 25 -5.51 13.38 10.50
CA SER A 25 -4.51 12.34 10.74
C SER A 25 -5.17 10.97 10.91
N ASP A 26 -6.26 10.88 11.66
CA ASP A 26 -6.95 9.60 11.84
C ASP A 26 -7.57 9.13 10.52
N ARG A 27 -8.14 10.05 9.74
CA ARG A 27 -8.69 9.75 8.42
C ARG A 27 -7.65 9.18 7.45
N VAL A 28 -6.41 9.67 7.48
CA VAL A 28 -5.34 9.11 6.64
C VAL A 28 -5.00 7.67 7.05
N ALA A 29 -4.99 7.36 8.35
CA ALA A 29 -4.75 5.98 8.80
C ALA A 29 -5.88 5.03 8.35
N GLU A 30 -7.13 5.48 8.39
CA GLU A 30 -8.26 4.72 7.85
C GLU A 30 -8.16 4.48 6.34
N LEU A 31 -7.72 5.48 5.58
CA LEU A 31 -7.53 5.35 4.14
C LEU A 31 -6.47 4.29 3.81
N VAL A 32 -5.34 4.33 4.52
CA VAL A 32 -4.27 3.35 4.40
C VAL A 32 -4.74 1.94 4.76
N ALA A 33 -5.52 1.78 5.83
CA ALA A 33 -6.10 0.49 6.18
C ALA A 33 -7.02 -0.06 5.08
N ARG A 34 -7.86 0.79 4.49
CA ARG A 34 -8.74 0.41 3.37
C ARG A 34 -7.95 0.01 2.13
N ASP A 35 -6.85 0.69 1.83
CA ASP A 35 -5.98 0.32 0.71
C ASP A 35 -5.34 -1.06 0.93
N ALA A 36 -4.90 -1.35 2.16
CA ALA A 36 -4.38 -2.68 2.52
C ALA A 36 -5.46 -3.77 2.36
N ASP A 37 -6.69 -3.50 2.81
CA ASP A 37 -7.81 -4.45 2.68
C ASP A 37 -8.15 -4.71 1.21
N ARG A 38 -8.17 -3.68 0.37
CA ARG A 38 -8.40 -3.82 -1.08
C ARG A 38 -7.33 -4.69 -1.75
N LEU A 39 -6.07 -4.54 -1.35
CA LEU A 39 -4.99 -5.35 -1.90
C LEU A 39 -5.10 -6.81 -1.45
N ARG A 40 -5.42 -7.06 -0.18
CA ARG A 40 -5.68 -8.41 0.32
C ARG A 40 -6.84 -9.07 -0.42
N GLU A 41 -7.96 -8.37 -0.57
CA GLU A 41 -9.14 -8.86 -1.30
C GLU A 41 -8.82 -9.17 -2.76
N PHE A 42 -7.98 -8.35 -3.42
CA PHE A 42 -7.56 -8.60 -4.79
C PHE A 42 -6.75 -9.91 -4.95
N PHE A 43 -5.94 -10.26 -3.96
CA PHE A 43 -5.07 -11.44 -3.99
C PHE A 43 -5.64 -12.69 -3.30
N ASP A 44 -6.86 -12.61 -2.72
CA ASP A 44 -7.52 -13.74 -2.04
C ASP A 44 -8.07 -14.80 -3.01
N GLY A 45 -7.96 -14.58 -4.32
CA GLY A 45 -8.44 -15.48 -5.36
C GLY A 45 -7.40 -16.52 -5.82
N ASP A 46 -7.89 -17.65 -6.32
CA ASP A 46 -7.08 -18.77 -6.86
C ASP A 46 -6.77 -18.66 -8.37
N ASP A 47 -7.18 -17.57 -9.02
CA ASP A 47 -6.94 -17.36 -10.46
C ASP A 47 -5.49 -16.94 -10.74
N PRO A 48 -4.92 -17.27 -11.92
CA PRO A 48 -3.60 -16.81 -12.30
C PRO A 48 -3.50 -15.29 -12.40
N TYR A 49 -2.41 -14.74 -11.86
CA TYR A 49 -2.11 -13.31 -11.93
C TYR A 49 -1.16 -13.02 -13.09
N TYR A 50 -1.26 -11.83 -13.67
CA TYR A 50 -0.41 -11.43 -14.79
C TYR A 50 0.32 -10.13 -14.47
N SER A 51 1.62 -10.08 -14.78
CA SER A 51 2.43 -8.87 -14.68
C SER A 51 3.15 -8.57 -16.00
N ASP A 52 3.46 -7.29 -16.22
CA ASP A 52 4.32 -6.80 -17.30
C ASP A 52 5.80 -6.74 -16.88
N MET A 53 6.15 -7.48 -15.84
CA MET A 53 7.49 -7.56 -15.29
C MET A 53 8.46 -8.22 -16.26
N GLU A 54 9.67 -7.65 -16.34
CA GLU A 54 10.77 -8.28 -17.06
C GLU A 54 11.40 -9.37 -16.18
N MET A 55 11.41 -10.61 -16.68
CA MET A 55 12.14 -11.71 -16.04
C MET A 55 13.40 -12.03 -16.83
N ALA A 56 14.50 -12.29 -16.10
CA ALA A 56 15.74 -12.73 -16.71
C ALA A 56 15.47 -13.99 -17.57
N HIS A 57 15.89 -13.92 -18.83
CA HIS A 57 15.74 -15.00 -19.81
C HIS A 57 14.30 -15.29 -20.28
N SER A 58 13.32 -14.44 -19.96
CA SER A 58 11.98 -14.49 -20.58
C SER A 58 11.95 -13.66 -21.86
N ALA A 59 11.36 -14.22 -22.93
CA ALA A 59 11.05 -13.47 -24.16
C ALA A 59 9.59 -12.98 -24.20
N ALA A 60 8.79 -13.28 -23.17
CA ALA A 60 7.39 -12.91 -23.09
C ALA A 60 7.24 -11.48 -22.55
N SER A 61 6.29 -10.71 -23.11
CA SER A 61 5.97 -9.36 -22.65
C SER A 61 4.99 -9.32 -21.46
N ARG A 62 4.42 -10.47 -21.09
CA ARG A 62 3.58 -10.65 -19.91
C ARG A 62 3.95 -11.98 -19.26
N GLN A 63 4.12 -11.96 -17.95
CA GLN A 63 4.39 -13.15 -17.14
C GLN A 63 3.09 -13.58 -16.45
N GLY A 64 2.82 -14.88 -16.43
CA GLY A 64 1.73 -15.47 -15.66
C GLY A 64 2.29 -16.10 -14.39
N HIS A 65 1.58 -15.90 -13.28
CA HIS A 65 1.91 -16.42 -11.96
C HIS A 65 0.75 -17.28 -11.49
N ALA A 66 1.02 -18.53 -11.13
CA ALA A 66 -0.03 -19.49 -10.78
C ALA A 66 -0.76 -19.08 -9.48
N SER A 67 -0.05 -18.43 -8.56
CA SER A 67 -0.58 -17.92 -7.32
C SER A 67 0.12 -16.62 -6.93
N ALA A 68 -0.55 -15.82 -6.13
CA ALA A 68 0.00 -14.64 -5.48
C ALA A 68 -0.43 -14.61 -4.02
N ASP A 69 0.44 -14.13 -3.13
CA ASP A 69 0.13 -13.93 -1.71
C ASP A 69 0.70 -12.59 -1.26
N VAL A 70 -0.04 -11.88 -0.41
CA VAL A 70 0.35 -10.54 0.04
C VAL A 70 0.33 -10.45 1.57
N ASP A 71 1.48 -10.12 2.15
CA ASP A 71 1.61 -9.83 3.58
C ASP A 71 1.80 -8.32 3.77
N LEU A 72 0.80 -7.67 4.37
CA LEU A 72 0.72 -6.21 4.50
C LEU A 72 0.52 -5.78 5.95
N PHE A 73 1.22 -4.71 6.33
CA PHE A 73 1.02 -4.01 7.59
C PHE A 73 0.92 -2.49 7.39
N THR A 74 0.24 -1.84 8.34
CA THR A 74 -0.02 -0.39 8.29
C THR A 74 0.45 0.29 9.57
N HIS A 75 1.06 1.46 9.44
CA HIS A 75 1.46 2.28 10.58
C HIS A 75 1.25 3.77 10.29
N GLY A 76 0.17 4.34 10.83
CA GLY A 76 -0.18 5.73 10.54
C GLY A 76 -0.48 5.93 9.04
N SER A 77 0.33 6.74 8.37
CA SER A 77 0.23 6.96 6.91
C SER A 77 0.98 5.92 6.07
N ASP A 78 1.67 4.97 6.69
CA ASP A 78 2.50 4.01 5.98
C ASP A 78 1.74 2.71 5.69
N LEU A 79 1.83 2.25 4.44
CA LEU A 79 1.49 0.89 4.00
C LEU A 79 2.78 0.22 3.53
N ARG A 80 3.10 -0.92 4.10
CA ARG A 80 4.30 -1.69 3.78
C ARG A 80 3.97 -3.18 3.75
N GLY A 81 4.78 -3.95 3.04
CA GLY A 81 4.60 -5.39 2.99
C GLY A 81 5.44 -6.07 1.94
N TYR A 82 5.02 -7.27 1.56
CA TYR A 82 5.67 -8.07 0.54
C TYR A 82 4.61 -8.83 -0.28
N LEU A 83 4.75 -8.80 -1.59
CA LEU A 83 3.97 -9.59 -2.54
C LEU A 83 4.83 -10.76 -3.02
N SER A 84 4.35 -11.98 -2.86
CA SER A 84 4.95 -13.17 -3.44
C SER A 84 4.17 -13.63 -4.68
N LEU A 85 4.89 -13.98 -5.74
CA LEU A 85 4.41 -14.46 -7.03
C LEU A 85 5.17 -15.75 -7.37
N ASP A 86 4.60 -16.91 -7.01
CA ASP A 86 5.08 -18.27 -7.32
C ASP A 86 6.62 -18.41 -7.51
N GLY A 87 7.37 -18.33 -6.41
CA GLY A 87 8.83 -18.47 -6.41
C GLY A 87 9.61 -17.16 -6.54
N TRP A 88 8.93 -16.02 -6.68
CA TRP A 88 9.51 -14.68 -6.66
C TRP A 88 8.70 -13.73 -5.75
N GLY A 89 9.19 -12.51 -5.51
CA GLY A 89 8.42 -11.50 -4.81
C GLY A 89 9.06 -10.11 -4.78
N VAL A 90 8.26 -9.12 -4.40
CA VAL A 90 8.64 -7.70 -4.29
C VAL A 90 8.15 -7.06 -3.01
N PRO A 91 8.90 -6.08 -2.46
CA PRO A 91 8.37 -5.22 -1.42
C PRO A 91 7.20 -4.38 -1.95
N VAL A 92 6.18 -4.22 -1.11
CA VAL A 92 5.07 -3.29 -1.34
C VAL A 92 5.34 -2.02 -0.55
N GLU A 93 5.26 -0.87 -1.21
CA GLU A 93 5.45 0.44 -0.58
C GLU A 93 4.35 1.43 -0.97
N GLY A 94 3.59 1.91 0.02
CA GLY A 94 2.50 2.86 -0.24
C GLY A 94 1.38 2.29 -1.12
N GLY A 95 1.22 0.96 -1.11
CA GLY A 95 0.22 0.24 -1.90
C GLY A 95 0.63 0.01 -3.36
N ARG A 96 1.94 -0.01 -3.65
CA ARG A 96 2.50 -0.17 -4.99
C ARG A 96 3.65 -1.16 -4.98
#